data_AF-A0A0L9UIM1-F1
#
_entry.id   AF-A0A0L9UIM1-F1
#
_cell.length_a   1.000
_cell.length_b   1.000
_cell.length_c   1.000
_cell.angle_alpha   90.00
_cell.angle_beta   90.00
_cell.angle_gamma   90.00
#
_symmetry.space_group_name_H-M   'P 1'
#
loop_
_entity.id
_entity.type
_entity.pdbx_description
1 polymer ?
#
loop_
_entity_poly.entity_id
_entity_poly.type
_entity_poly.pdbx_seq_one_letter_code
_entity_poly.pdbx_strand_id
1 'polypeptide(L)'
;MEQLSKQEDLIVWMRTAALPTFRKLYGRIEEDLNEGDTINVTLHNNYNTYSFNGKKKLVLSTTSWLGGKNDFLGIAYLTVGGLCFFLALAFTVVYFVKPRQLGDPSYLSWNRNPGGH
;
A
#
# COMPACT_ATOMS: atom_id res chain seq x y z
N MET A 1 10.06 -37.67 16.93
CA MET A 1 9.45 -36.85 15.86
C MET A 1 8.79 -35.67 16.55
N GLU A 2 9.16 -34.44 16.20
CA GLU A 2 8.61 -33.24 16.82
C GLU A 2 7.17 -33.00 16.34
N GLN A 3 6.32 -32.43 17.20
CA GLN A 3 4.93 -32.15 16.86
C GLN A 3 4.85 -30.99 15.86
N LEU A 4 3.95 -31.10 14.86
CA LEU A 4 3.74 -30.10 13.81
C LEU A 4 3.48 -28.69 14.37
N SER A 5 2.78 -28.58 15.50
CA SER A 5 2.47 -27.31 16.15
C SER A 5 3.70 -26.53 16.61
N LYS A 6 4.84 -27.19 16.80
CA LYS A 6 6.12 -26.56 17.20
C LYS A 6 6.98 -26.17 15.99
N GLN A 7 6.64 -26.61 14.79
CA GLN A 7 7.42 -26.38 13.58
C GLN A 7 6.98 -25.07 12.89
N GLU A 8 7.35 -23.93 13.48
CA GLU A 8 6.96 -22.60 13.00
C GLU A 8 7.38 -22.34 11.55
N ASP A 9 8.59 -22.73 11.16
CA ASP A 9 9.11 -22.55 9.79
C ASP A 9 8.26 -23.29 8.75
N LEU A 10 7.81 -24.51 9.09
CA LEU A 10 6.95 -25.30 8.21
C LEU A 10 5.59 -24.63 8.09
N ILE A 11 5.02 -24.14 9.19
CA ILE A 11 3.75 -23.42 9.19
C ILE A 11 3.85 -22.16 8.31
N VAL A 12 4.95 -21.41 8.40
CA VAL A 12 5.21 -20.24 7.55
C VAL A 12 5.31 -20.62 6.08
N TRP A 13 5.91 -21.77 5.77
CA TRP A 13 6.04 -22.28 4.40
C TRP A 13 4.70 -22.72 3.81
N MET A 14 3.86 -23.40 4.60
CA MET A 14 2.55 -23.91 4.16
C MET A 14 1.56 -22.79 3.78
N ARG A 15 1.74 -21.57 4.30
CA ARG A 15 0.96 -20.41 3.85
C ARG A 15 1.39 -20.02 2.44
N THR A 16 0.63 -20.31 1.40
CA THR A 16 1.02 -19.95 0.02
C THR A 16 1.12 -18.43 -0.18
N ALA A 17 2.08 -17.98 -0.98
CA ALA A 17 2.23 -16.57 -1.34
C ALA A 17 1.38 -16.23 -2.56
N ALA A 18 0.84 -15.00 -2.60
CA ALA A 18 0.02 -14.54 -3.72
C ALA A 18 0.84 -14.06 -4.93
N LEU A 19 2.11 -13.72 -4.75
CA LEU A 19 3.01 -13.20 -5.79
C LEU A 19 4.26 -14.09 -5.95
N PRO A 20 4.88 -14.12 -7.14
CA PRO A 20 6.10 -14.91 -7.38
C PRO A 20 7.30 -14.39 -6.59
N THR A 21 7.34 -13.09 -6.29
CA THR A 21 8.31 -12.49 -5.37
C THR A 21 7.65 -12.34 -4.01
N PHE A 22 8.10 -13.13 -3.04
CA PHE A 22 7.54 -13.13 -1.69
C PHE A 22 8.63 -13.17 -0.64
N ARG A 23 8.26 -12.81 0.59
CA ARG A 23 9.11 -12.88 1.77
C ARG A 23 8.46 -13.84 2.78
N LYS A 24 9.29 -14.61 3.45
CA LYS A 24 8.90 -15.50 4.55
C LYS A 24 9.70 -15.13 5.77
N LEU A 25 9.03 -15.09 6.92
CA LEU A 25 9.70 -14.86 8.19
C LEU A 25 10.51 -16.11 8.52
N TYR A 26 11.80 -15.95 8.78
CA TYR A 26 12.67 -17.02 9.27
C TYR A 26 12.95 -16.90 10.77
N GLY A 27 12.90 -15.67 11.29
CA GLY A 27 13.10 -15.40 12.71
C GLY A 27 12.96 -13.92 13.01
N ARG A 28 12.83 -13.60 14.29
CA ARG A 28 12.77 -12.23 14.80
C ARG A 28 13.83 -12.06 15.88
N ILE A 29 14.50 -10.92 15.85
CA ILE A 29 15.38 -10.46 16.93
C ILE A 29 14.50 -9.59 17.82
N GLU A 30 14.31 -9.99 19.07
CA GLU A 30 13.47 -9.29 20.06
C GLU A 30 14.26 -8.24 20.87
N GLU A 31 15.56 -8.10 20.58
CA GLU A 31 16.46 -7.14 21.21
C GLU A 31 16.74 -5.96 20.27
N ASP A 32 16.95 -4.78 20.86
CA ASP A 32 17.32 -3.58 20.13
C ASP A 32 18.78 -3.67 19.68
N LEU A 33 19.00 -3.47 18.38
CA LEU A 33 20.33 -3.45 17.77
C LEU A 33 20.82 -2.01 17.67
N ASN A 34 22.04 -1.76 18.16
CA ASN A 34 22.70 -0.47 18.09
C ASN A 34 23.63 -0.38 16.86
N GLU A 35 23.99 0.85 16.51
CA GLU A 35 24.97 1.07 15.45
C GLU A 35 26.34 0.48 15.86
N GLY A 36 26.88 -0.39 15.00
CA GLY A 36 28.14 -1.10 15.26
C GLY A 36 27.95 -2.57 15.67
N ASP A 37 26.72 -3.00 15.99
CA ASP A 37 26.45 -4.40 16.29
C ASP A 37 26.66 -5.28 15.05
N THR A 38 27.43 -6.37 15.22
CA THR A 38 27.77 -7.29 14.14
C THR A 38 26.90 -8.53 14.22
N ILE A 39 26.07 -8.74 13.19
CA ILE A 39 25.24 -9.94 13.06
C ILE A 39 25.92 -10.89 12.07
N ASN A 40 26.36 -12.04 12.57
CA ASN A 40 26.90 -13.10 11.70
C ASN A 40 25.77 -14.06 11.30
N VAL A 41 25.52 -14.20 10.00
CA VAL A 41 24.51 -15.15 9.48
C VAL A 41 25.20 -16.21 8.64
N THR A 42 25.16 -17.45 9.12
CA THR A 42 25.63 -18.63 8.39
C THR A 42 24.46 -19.28 7.65
N LEU A 43 24.55 -19.37 6.33
CA LEU A 43 23.50 -19.94 5.48
C LEU A 43 24.00 -21.21 4.79
N HIS A 44 23.23 -22.29 4.92
CA HIS A 44 23.44 -23.53 4.16
C HIS A 44 22.46 -23.61 2.98
N ASN A 45 22.97 -23.74 1.76
CA ASN A 45 22.14 -23.81 0.56
C ASN A 45 21.65 -25.24 0.29
N ASN A 46 20.55 -25.63 0.93
CA ASN A 46 19.92 -26.94 0.71
C ASN A 46 18.83 -26.95 -0.39
N TYR A 47 18.42 -25.78 -0.88
CA TYR A 47 17.30 -25.65 -1.83
C TYR A 47 17.76 -25.03 -3.15
N ASN A 48 18.21 -25.84 -4.11
CA ASN A 48 18.80 -25.30 -5.35
C ASN A 48 17.76 -24.66 -6.28
N THR A 49 17.99 -23.39 -6.65
CA THR A 49 17.09 -22.62 -7.54
C THR A 49 17.59 -22.53 -8.99
N TYR A 50 18.70 -23.22 -9.31
CA TYR A 50 19.39 -23.10 -10.59
C TYR A 50 18.55 -23.58 -11.78
N SER A 51 17.72 -24.62 -11.59
CA SER A 51 16.90 -25.22 -12.65
C SER A 51 15.77 -24.30 -13.13
N PHE A 52 15.31 -23.37 -12.29
CA PHE A 52 14.23 -22.43 -12.61
C PHE A 52 14.67 -20.96 -12.51
N ASN A 53 15.99 -20.73 -12.48
CA ASN A 53 16.60 -19.40 -12.47
C ASN A 53 16.10 -18.49 -11.31
N GLY A 54 15.73 -19.09 -10.17
CA GLY A 54 15.19 -18.39 -9.02
C GLY A 54 16.27 -17.66 -8.22
N LYS A 55 15.95 -16.47 -7.71
CA LYS A 55 16.84 -15.68 -6.85
C LYS A 55 16.41 -15.80 -5.38
N LYS A 56 17.37 -15.97 -4.48
CA LYS A 56 17.16 -16.03 -3.04
C LYS A 56 17.97 -14.93 -2.36
N LYS A 57 17.38 -14.30 -1.36
CA LYS A 57 18.00 -13.20 -0.60
C LYS A 57 17.56 -13.29 0.85
N LEU A 58 18.49 -13.06 1.77
CA LEU A 58 18.18 -12.76 3.16
C LEU A 58 17.94 -11.26 3.29
N VAL A 59 16.88 -10.86 3.97
CA VAL A 59 16.54 -9.45 4.19
C VAL A 59 16.29 -9.25 5.67
N LEU A 60 17.12 -8.42 6.30
CA LEU A 60 16.87 -7.92 7.64
C LEU A 60 16.05 -6.63 7.51
N SER A 61 14.92 -6.56 8.21
CA SER A 61 14.04 -5.39 8.19
C SER A 61 13.34 -5.22 9.51
N THR A 62 13.21 -3.97 9.95
CA THR A 62 12.33 -3.60 11.06
C THR A 62 10.91 -3.42 10.55
N THR A 63 9.93 -3.78 11.38
CA THR A 63 8.51 -3.56 11.10
C THR A 63 8.03 -2.37 11.90
N SER A 64 7.43 -1.40 11.23
CA SER A 64 6.67 -0.31 11.86
C SER A 64 5.21 -0.72 12.04
N TRP A 65 4.40 0.16 12.63
CA TRP A 65 2.97 -0.07 12.81
C TRP A 65 2.22 -0.33 11.48
N LEU A 66 2.65 0.30 10.37
CA LEU A 66 2.12 0.02 9.03
C LEU A 66 2.75 -1.21 8.34
N GLY A 67 3.61 -1.95 9.05
CA GLY A 67 4.38 -3.07 8.53
C GLY A 67 5.75 -2.66 8.01
N GLY A 68 6.19 -3.32 6.95
CA GLY A 68 7.47 -3.04 6.29
C GLY A 68 7.46 -1.71 5.53
N LYS A 69 8.65 -1.24 5.13
CA LYS A 69 8.78 -0.04 4.29
C LYS A 69 7.98 -0.20 3.00
N ASN A 70 6.92 0.59 2.86
CA ASN A 70 6.09 0.65 1.66
C ASN A 70 5.57 2.07 1.41
N ASP A 71 6.20 2.77 0.49
CA ASP A 71 5.87 4.17 0.16
C ASP A 71 4.58 4.28 -0.67
N PHE A 72 4.05 3.16 -1.21
CA PHE A 72 2.88 3.14 -2.08
C PHE A 72 1.64 3.73 -1.40
N LEU A 73 1.35 3.34 -0.17
CA LEU A 73 0.20 3.82 0.58
C LEU A 73 0.29 5.35 0.78
N GLY A 74 1.45 5.85 1.19
CA GLY A 74 1.67 7.29 1.36
C GLY A 74 1.44 8.07 0.07
N ILE A 75 2.00 7.60 -1.04
CA ILE A 75 1.82 8.23 -2.36
C ILE A 75 0.34 8.17 -2.80
N ALA A 76 -0.35 7.04 -2.58
CA ALA A 76 -1.76 6.91 -2.91
C ALA A 76 -2.63 7.93 -2.13
N TYR A 77 -2.38 8.10 -0.82
CA TYR A 77 -3.11 9.09 -0.03
C TYR A 77 -2.81 10.53 -0.46
N LEU A 78 -1.53 10.85 -0.73
CA LEU A 78 -1.14 12.20 -1.18
C LEU A 78 -1.73 12.54 -2.54
N THR A 79 -1.77 11.59 -3.47
CA THR A 79 -2.34 11.80 -4.81
C THR A 79 -3.84 12.01 -4.77
N VAL A 80 -4.58 11.16 -4.05
CA VAL A 80 -6.04 11.30 -3.89
C VAL A 80 -6.38 12.58 -3.12
N GLY A 81 -5.65 12.88 -2.05
CA GLY A 81 -5.81 14.11 -1.28
C GLY A 81 -5.54 15.36 -2.12
N GLY A 82 -4.46 15.37 -2.91
CA GLY A 82 -4.13 16.44 -3.83
C GLY A 82 -5.18 16.66 -4.91
N LEU A 83 -5.72 15.59 -5.49
CA LEU A 83 -6.82 15.67 -6.45
C LEU A 83 -8.08 16.27 -5.83
N CYS A 84 -8.46 15.81 -4.63
CA CYS A 84 -9.62 16.32 -3.91
C CYS A 84 -9.45 17.82 -3.57
N PHE A 85 -8.28 18.21 -3.08
CA PHE A 85 -7.96 19.60 -2.77
C PHE A 85 -8.03 20.50 -4.01
N PHE A 86 -7.48 20.04 -5.13
CA PHE A 86 -7.56 20.77 -6.40
C PHE A 86 -9.01 20.97 -6.86
N LEU A 87 -9.84 19.92 -6.81
CA LEU A 87 -11.25 20.01 -7.16
C LEU A 87 -12.02 20.95 -6.22
N ALA A 88 -11.76 20.88 -4.91
CA ALA A 88 -12.36 21.78 -3.94
C ALA A 88 -12.02 23.25 -4.28
N LEU A 89 -10.76 23.56 -4.53
CA LEU A 89 -10.32 24.91 -4.90
C LEU A 89 -10.96 25.38 -6.21
N ALA A 90 -11.02 24.51 -7.23
CA ALA A 90 -11.68 24.81 -8.49
C ALA A 90 -13.17 25.14 -8.30
N PHE A 91 -13.89 24.34 -7.52
CA PHE A 91 -15.30 24.61 -7.21
C PHE A 91 -15.48 25.88 -6.38
N THR A 92 -14.60 26.16 -5.41
CA THR A 92 -14.61 27.40 -4.65
C THR A 92 -14.42 28.61 -5.57
N VAL A 93 -13.44 28.58 -6.49
CA VAL A 93 -13.23 29.67 -7.46
C VAL A 93 -14.44 29.86 -8.35
N VAL A 94 -15.02 28.79 -8.90
CA VAL A 94 -16.23 28.87 -9.74
C VAL A 94 -17.40 29.46 -8.95
N TYR A 95 -17.58 29.06 -7.68
CA TYR A 95 -18.63 29.58 -6.81
C TYR A 95 -18.49 31.09 -6.57
N PHE A 96 -17.26 31.59 -6.37
CA PHE A 96 -17.02 33.03 -6.19
C PHE A 96 -17.16 33.83 -7.49
N VAL A 97 -16.71 33.30 -8.64
CA VAL A 97 -16.74 34.03 -9.92
C VAL A 97 -18.14 34.02 -10.55
N LYS A 98 -18.88 32.92 -10.43
CA LYS A 98 -20.26 32.78 -10.92
C LYS A 98 -21.18 32.26 -9.82
N PRO A 99 -21.50 33.08 -8.80
CA PRO A 99 -22.44 32.70 -7.76
C PRO A 99 -23.80 32.50 -8.40
N ARG A 100 -24.22 31.24 -8.54
CA ARG A 100 -25.55 30.88 -9.02
C ARG A 100 -26.50 30.90 -7.84
N GLN A 101 -27.63 31.60 -7.95
CA GLN A 101 -28.67 31.51 -6.93
C GLN A 101 -29.21 30.08 -6.90
N LEU A 102 -29.24 29.46 -5.72
CA LEU A 102 -29.80 28.13 -5.56
C LEU A 102 -31.32 28.21 -5.78
N GLY A 103 -31.85 27.38 -6.68
CA GLY A 103 -33.29 27.27 -6.92
C GLY A 103 -33.89 28.36 -7.81
N ASP A 104 -33.08 29.07 -8.61
CA ASP A 104 -33.58 30.09 -9.54
C ASP A 104 -34.52 29.49 -10.62
N PRO A 105 -35.82 29.86 -10.64
CA PRO A 105 -36.80 29.34 -11.60
C PRO A 105 -36.50 29.69 -13.06
N SER A 106 -35.62 30.66 -13.32
CA SER A 106 -35.23 31.05 -14.68
C SER A 106 -34.42 29.97 -15.42
N TYR A 107 -33.77 29.06 -14.69
CA TYR A 107 -33.04 27.92 -15.28
C TYR A 107 -33.89 26.68 -15.54
N LEU A 108 -35.17 26.70 -15.16
CA LEU A 108 -36.11 25.62 -15.47
C LEU A 108 -36.31 25.55 -16.99
N SER A 109 -36.22 24.35 -17.57
CA SER A 109 -36.21 24.15 -19.02
C SER A 109 -37.45 24.74 -19.71
N TRP A 110 -38.62 24.67 -19.06
CA TRP A 110 -39.88 25.23 -19.53
C TRP A 110 -40.00 26.75 -19.37
N ASN A 111 -39.19 27.38 -18.52
CA ASN A 111 -39.16 28.83 -18.33
C ASN A 111 -38.11 29.51 -19.22
N ARG A 112 -37.10 28.75 -19.66
CA ARG A 112 -36.00 29.21 -20.51
C ARG A 112 -36.38 29.31 -22.00
N ASN A 113 -37.48 28.67 -22.40
CA ASN A 113 -38.05 28.74 -23.75
C ASN A 113 -39.59 28.84 -23.63
N PRO A 114 -40.16 30.03 -23.35
CA PRO A 114 -41.59 30.22 -23.30
C PRO A 114 -42.13 30.24 -24.74
N GLY A 115 -42.39 29.05 -25.30
CA GLY A 115 -43.00 28.89 -26.61
C GLY A 115 -42.01 28.91 -27.78
N GLY A 116 -41.66 27.71 -28.26
CA GLY A 116 -41.45 27.53 -29.69
C GLY A 116 -42.82 27.57 -30.37
N HIS A 117 -43.19 28.75 -30.84
CA HIS A 117 -44.13 28.99 -31.93
C HIS A 117 -43.51 30.03 -32.85
#